data_AF-A0AAJ1Z826-F1
#
_entry.id   AF-A0AAJ1Z826-F1
#
_cell.length_a   1.000
_cell.length_b   1.000
_cell.length_c   1.000
_cell.angle_alpha   90.00
_cell.angle_beta   90.00
_cell.angle_gamma   90.00
#
_symmetry.space_group_name_H-M   'P 1'
#
loop_
_entity.id
_entity.type
_entity.pdbx_description
1 polymer ?
#
loop_
_entity_poly.entity_id
_entity_poly.type
_entity_poly.pdbx_seq_one_letter_code
_entity_poly.pdbx_strand_id
1 'polypeptide(L)'
;MAALAVPLLEGVGELIATAWAAFASSGAATAVVGGVATGAVLSLPGDTAKDEDKAKTETGAATRTQSRNCKCPPDKGMMGPPPHKIAGLSAAYQQYVTGFPMGQEWYFAPIWFDGFRSQLCQLEEAKARYDQFFLDDGQPKYWWVDTGGADMIDEAQRQNVVVMANPGTKLRWFFMQPRSCAWATRQFASRAFLITTEVKPMA
;
A
#
# COMPACT_ATOMS: atom_id res chain seq x y z
N MET A 1 -48.11 38.97 23.90
CA MET A 1 -48.05 38.91 22.43
C MET A 1 -46.61 39.15 22.03
N ALA A 2 -46.03 38.18 21.33
CA ALA A 2 -44.62 38.12 20.94
C ALA A 2 -44.19 39.23 19.99
N ALA A 3 -42.88 39.53 19.96
CA ALA A 3 -42.09 39.49 18.73
C ALA A 3 -40.59 39.57 19.06
N LEU A 4 -39.87 38.53 18.63
CA LEU A 4 -38.41 38.41 18.60
C LEU A 4 -37.85 39.33 17.50
N ALA A 5 -36.75 40.03 17.80
CA ALA A 5 -35.93 40.69 16.78
C ALA A 5 -34.58 39.99 16.70
N VAL A 6 -34.35 39.29 15.59
CA VAL A 6 -33.04 38.74 15.18
C VAL A 6 -32.39 39.78 14.27
N PRO A 7 -31.13 40.19 14.49
CA PRO A 7 -30.44 41.05 13.55
C PRO A 7 -29.89 40.25 12.36
N LEU A 8 -30.22 40.76 11.18
CA LEU A 8 -29.73 40.43 9.85
C LEU A 8 -28.22 40.72 9.74
N LEU A 9 -27.44 39.74 9.32
CA LEU A 9 -26.05 39.91 8.90
C LEU A 9 -25.92 39.40 7.46
N GLU A 10 -25.64 40.32 6.54
CA GLU A 10 -25.29 40.04 5.15
C GLU A 10 -23.79 39.74 5.04
N GLY A 11 -23.40 38.84 4.13
CA GLY A 11 -22.08 38.91 3.49
C GLY A 11 -21.36 37.58 3.18
N VAL A 12 -21.55 37.11 1.94
CA VAL A 12 -20.53 36.60 0.97
C VAL A 12 -19.70 35.35 1.31
N GLY A 13 -19.75 34.34 0.41
CA GLY A 13 -18.69 33.33 0.29
C GLY A 13 -19.04 32.03 -0.43
N GLU A 14 -19.10 32.08 -1.76
CA GLU A 14 -18.84 31.03 -2.78
C GLU A 14 -19.35 29.57 -2.63
N LEU A 15 -20.16 29.20 -3.63
CA LEU A 15 -20.59 27.85 -4.00
C LEU A 15 -19.44 27.08 -4.69
N ILE A 16 -18.97 25.99 -4.09
CA ILE A 16 -18.16 24.99 -4.80
C ILE A 16 -19.11 23.94 -5.37
N ALA A 17 -19.45 24.08 -6.65
CA ALA A 17 -20.16 23.06 -7.42
C ALA A 17 -19.15 22.18 -8.18
N THR A 18 -19.32 20.87 -7.99
CA THR A 18 -18.61 19.76 -8.61
C THR A 18 -18.69 19.77 -10.14
N ALA A 19 -17.57 19.49 -10.81
CA ALA A 19 -17.54 19.15 -12.23
C ALA A 19 -16.62 17.95 -12.48
N TRP A 20 -17.20 16.75 -12.52
CA TRP A 20 -16.61 15.60 -13.18
C TRP A 20 -17.14 15.57 -14.61
N ALA A 21 -16.31 15.96 -15.58
CA ALA A 21 -16.64 15.81 -17.00
C ALA A 21 -16.06 14.50 -17.52
N ALA A 22 -16.96 13.59 -17.89
CA ALA A 22 -16.67 12.35 -18.59
C ALA A 22 -16.17 12.64 -20.01
N PHE A 23 -15.05 12.03 -20.38
CA PHE A 23 -14.63 11.94 -21.78
C PHE A 23 -15.47 10.90 -22.50
N ALA A 24 -16.44 11.36 -23.28
CA ALA A 24 -17.13 10.56 -24.28
C ALA A 24 -16.55 10.89 -25.67
N SER A 25 -16.09 9.84 -26.33
CA SER A 25 -15.62 9.77 -27.71
C SER A 25 -16.64 10.27 -28.74
N SER A 26 -16.19 11.03 -29.74
CA SER A 26 -16.28 10.73 -31.19
C SER A 26 -16.33 12.00 -32.07
N GLY A 27 -15.38 12.08 -33.01
CA GLY A 27 -15.57 12.52 -34.40
C GLY A 27 -15.86 14.00 -34.71
N ALA A 28 -14.85 14.71 -35.26
CA ALA A 28 -14.92 15.33 -36.60
C ALA A 28 -13.57 15.97 -36.96
N ALA A 29 -13.08 15.63 -38.15
CA ALA A 29 -11.85 16.14 -38.73
C ALA A 29 -12.06 17.54 -39.33
N THR A 30 -11.11 18.45 -39.10
CA THR A 30 -10.83 19.53 -40.05
C THR A 30 -9.33 19.78 -40.08
N ALA A 31 -8.75 19.53 -41.24
CA ALA A 31 -7.36 19.74 -41.57
C ALA A 31 -7.04 21.24 -41.66
N VAL A 32 -5.90 21.66 -41.12
CA VAL A 32 -5.17 22.82 -41.64
C VAL A 32 -3.73 22.38 -41.88
N VAL A 33 -3.36 22.46 -43.15
CA VAL A 33 -2.07 22.16 -43.74
C VAL A 33 -1.06 23.23 -43.34
N GLY A 34 0.18 22.83 -43.03
CA GLY A 34 1.33 23.70 -43.21
C GLY A 34 2.47 23.48 -42.23
N GLY A 35 3.60 22.94 -42.72
CA GLY A 35 4.90 23.20 -42.10
C GLY A 35 5.74 21.96 -41.78
N VAL A 36 6.39 21.42 -42.81
CA VAL A 36 7.54 20.52 -42.69
C VAL A 36 8.70 21.27 -42.04
N ALA A 37 9.27 20.74 -40.96
CA ALA A 37 10.64 21.02 -40.54
C ALA A 37 11.35 19.68 -40.26
N THR A 38 11.82 19.07 -41.34
CA THR A 38 12.94 18.14 -41.34
C THR A 38 14.22 18.85 -40.90
N GLY A 39 14.95 18.29 -39.93
CA GLY A 39 16.32 18.69 -39.58
C GLY A 39 16.56 18.62 -38.08
N ALA A 40 17.55 17.92 -37.53
CA ALA A 40 18.71 17.27 -38.13
C ALA A 40 19.11 16.08 -37.26
N VAL A 41 19.36 14.95 -37.92
CA VAL A 41 20.10 13.81 -37.37
C VAL A 41 21.55 14.24 -37.30
N LEU A 42 22.11 14.45 -36.11
CA LEU A 42 23.56 14.57 -35.95
C LEU A 42 24.13 13.15 -35.93
N SER A 43 24.36 12.61 -37.12
CA SER A 43 25.33 11.53 -37.32
C SER A 43 26.72 12.10 -37.06
N LEU A 44 27.36 11.66 -35.98
CA LEU A 44 28.80 11.83 -35.80
C LEU A 44 29.54 10.84 -36.72
N PRO A 45 30.41 11.31 -37.64
CA PRO A 45 31.35 10.46 -38.33
C PRO A 45 32.41 9.95 -37.34
N GLY A 46 32.73 8.67 -37.44
CA GLY A 46 33.80 8.05 -36.68
C GLY A 46 35.16 8.59 -37.08
N ASP A 47 35.99 8.83 -36.08
CA ASP A 47 37.44 8.84 -36.21
C ASP A 47 38.01 7.67 -35.42
N THR A 48 38.64 6.76 -36.14
CA THR A 48 39.55 5.75 -35.61
C THR A 48 40.81 6.43 -35.10
N ALA A 49 41.01 6.44 -33.78
CA ALA A 49 42.33 6.58 -33.18
C ALA A 49 42.37 5.78 -31.87
N LYS A 50 42.95 4.58 -32.04
CA LYS A 50 43.65 3.74 -31.09
C LYS A 50 44.04 4.44 -29.77
N ASP A 51 43.43 4.00 -28.66
CA ASP A 51 44.08 4.03 -27.36
C ASP A 51 43.62 2.83 -26.53
N GLU A 52 44.61 2.06 -26.09
CA GLU A 52 44.46 0.92 -25.21
C GLU A 52 44.37 1.41 -23.77
N ASP A 53 43.21 1.26 -23.11
CA ASP A 53 43.21 1.13 -21.65
C ASP A 53 41.96 0.40 -21.12
N LYS A 54 42.20 -0.84 -20.68
CA LYS A 54 41.55 -1.58 -19.59
C LYS A 54 40.05 -1.35 -19.36
N ALA A 55 39.22 -2.03 -20.15
CA ALA A 55 37.84 -2.33 -19.78
C ALA A 55 37.80 -3.45 -18.72
N LYS A 56 37.82 -3.08 -17.44
CA LYS A 56 37.25 -3.92 -16.37
C LYS A 56 35.78 -3.52 -16.23
N THR A 57 34.90 -4.27 -16.86
CA THR A 57 33.45 -4.15 -16.73
C THR A 57 33.05 -4.56 -15.31
N GLU A 58 33.08 -3.60 -14.38
CA GLU A 58 32.35 -3.69 -13.12
C GLU A 58 30.93 -3.20 -13.36
N THR A 59 30.08 -4.09 -13.88
CA THR A 59 28.62 -3.93 -13.77
C THR A 59 28.21 -4.28 -12.34
N GLY A 60 28.73 -3.52 -11.38
CA GLY A 60 28.12 -3.40 -10.08
C GLY A 60 26.96 -2.45 -10.24
N ALA A 61 25.78 -2.97 -10.54
CA ALA A 61 24.55 -2.26 -10.20
C ALA A 61 24.59 -2.08 -8.69
N ALA A 62 25.20 -0.97 -8.26
CA ALA A 62 25.09 -0.47 -6.92
C ALA A 62 23.60 -0.26 -6.71
N THR A 63 22.94 -1.26 -6.14
CA THR A 63 21.75 -1.04 -5.35
C THR A 63 22.15 0.12 -4.46
N ARG A 64 21.62 1.31 -4.77
CA ARG A 64 21.65 2.42 -3.83
C ARG A 64 20.88 1.90 -2.63
N THR A 65 21.58 1.22 -1.72
CA THR A 65 21.23 1.20 -0.32
C THR A 65 21.13 2.67 0.01
N GLN A 66 19.91 3.17 0.01
CA GLN A 66 19.60 4.54 0.33
C GLN A 66 19.84 4.68 1.83
N SER A 67 21.10 4.63 2.27
CA SER A 67 21.51 5.04 3.60
C SER A 67 21.55 6.57 3.61
N ARG A 68 20.38 7.17 3.40
CA ARG A 68 20.06 8.40 4.09
C ARG A 68 19.53 7.95 5.44
N ASN A 69 19.90 8.65 6.49
CA ASN A 69 19.50 8.39 7.87
C ASN A 69 17.99 8.65 8.05
N CYS A 70 17.15 7.96 7.28
CA CYS A 70 15.71 8.04 7.29
C CYS A 70 15.26 7.19 8.48
N LYS A 71 15.05 7.87 9.61
CA LYS A 71 14.50 7.25 10.81
C LYS A 71 13.13 6.65 10.46
N CYS A 72 12.93 5.38 10.79
CA CYS A 72 11.69 4.67 10.46
C CYS A 72 10.51 5.29 11.24
N PRO A 73 9.45 5.78 10.58
CA PRO A 73 8.36 6.44 11.31
C PRO A 73 7.69 5.53 12.37
N PRO A 74 7.40 4.25 12.08
CA PRO A 74 6.91 3.29 13.06
C PRO A 74 7.74 3.09 14.32
N ASP A 75 9.04 3.47 14.36
CA ASP A 75 9.85 3.38 15.60
C ASP A 75 9.29 4.20 16.75
N LYS A 76 8.40 5.17 16.47
CA LYS A 76 7.70 5.98 17.49
C LYS A 76 6.53 5.24 18.14
N GLY A 77 6.19 4.06 17.64
CA GLY A 77 5.16 3.21 18.23
C GLY A 77 5.61 2.58 19.55
N MET A 78 4.75 1.73 20.09
CA MET A 78 5.05 0.99 21.31
C MET A 78 4.49 -0.42 21.22
N MET A 79 5.20 -1.37 21.81
CA MET A 79 4.67 -2.72 22.01
C MET A 79 3.71 -2.70 23.21
N GLY A 80 2.57 -3.35 23.09
CA GLY A 80 1.62 -3.45 24.19
C GLY A 80 0.52 -4.48 23.94
N PRO A 81 -0.30 -4.78 24.96
CA PRO A 81 -1.47 -5.61 24.80
C PRO A 81 -2.57 -4.83 24.05
N PRO A 82 -3.11 -5.36 22.95
CA PRO A 82 -4.19 -4.71 22.24
C PRO A 82 -5.53 -4.81 22.99
N PRO A 83 -6.55 -4.02 22.61
CA PRO A 83 -7.87 -4.07 23.24
C PRO A 83 -8.66 -5.36 22.93
N HIS A 84 -8.26 -6.13 21.91
CA HIS A 84 -8.87 -7.40 21.55
C HIS A 84 -8.09 -8.59 22.12
N LYS A 85 -8.76 -9.75 22.19
CA LYS A 85 -8.13 -10.99 22.66
C LYS A 85 -7.53 -11.75 21.49
N ILE A 86 -6.24 -12.07 21.60
CA ILE A 86 -5.55 -12.99 20.69
C ILE A 86 -5.20 -14.25 21.47
N ALA A 87 -5.64 -15.41 20.99
CA ALA A 87 -5.43 -16.68 21.65
C ALA A 87 -5.27 -17.84 20.65
N GLY A 88 -4.82 -18.98 21.16
CA GLY A 88 -4.74 -20.23 20.40
C GLY A 88 -3.83 -20.12 19.19
N LEU A 89 -4.29 -20.68 18.05
CA LEU A 89 -3.50 -20.76 16.83
C LEU A 89 -3.11 -19.38 16.27
N SER A 90 -3.97 -18.38 16.42
CA SER A 90 -3.67 -17.01 15.96
C SER A 90 -2.51 -16.40 16.75
N ALA A 91 -2.53 -16.52 18.08
CA ALA A 91 -1.44 -16.03 18.93
C ALA A 91 -0.11 -16.77 18.65
N ALA A 92 -0.18 -18.10 18.49
CA ALA A 92 0.99 -18.90 18.14
C ALA A 92 1.57 -18.52 16.77
N TYR A 93 0.71 -18.33 15.78
CA TYR A 93 1.13 -17.94 14.44
C TYR A 93 1.71 -16.53 14.39
N GLN A 94 1.08 -15.58 15.09
CA GLN A 94 1.62 -14.22 15.23
C GLN A 94 3.03 -14.26 15.82
N GLN A 95 3.24 -14.95 16.94
CA GLN A 95 4.57 -15.08 17.54
C GLN A 95 5.58 -15.69 16.55
N TYR A 96 5.18 -16.74 15.81
CA TYR A 96 6.05 -17.36 14.79
C TYR A 96 6.38 -16.42 13.62
N VAL A 97 5.42 -15.61 13.18
CA VAL A 97 5.62 -14.65 12.11
C VAL A 97 6.52 -13.51 12.57
N THR A 98 6.13 -12.82 13.64
CA THR A 98 6.66 -11.50 14.03
C THR A 98 7.77 -11.58 15.07
N GLY A 99 7.81 -12.66 15.85
CA GLY A 99 8.71 -12.81 17.01
C GLY A 99 8.21 -12.07 18.26
N PHE A 100 7.04 -11.44 18.22
CA PHE A 100 6.48 -10.75 19.39
C PHE A 100 5.97 -11.78 20.41
N PRO A 101 6.03 -11.48 21.72
CA PRO A 101 5.37 -12.32 22.71
C PRO A 101 3.87 -12.46 22.43
N MET A 102 3.27 -13.61 22.74
CA MET A 102 1.83 -13.80 22.55
C MET A 102 1.02 -12.74 23.31
N GLY A 103 0.03 -12.16 22.64
CA GLY A 103 -0.81 -11.10 23.19
C GLY A 103 -0.14 -9.72 23.24
N GLN A 104 0.98 -9.54 22.53
CA GLN A 104 1.61 -8.24 22.32
C GLN A 104 1.57 -7.86 20.85
N GLU A 105 1.16 -6.63 20.57
CA GLU A 105 1.11 -6.03 19.24
C GLU A 105 1.90 -4.72 19.23
N TRP A 106 2.13 -4.17 18.03
CA TRP A 106 2.75 -2.86 17.84
C TRP A 106 1.68 -1.78 17.64
N TYR A 107 1.59 -0.83 18.55
CA TYR A 107 0.71 0.32 18.43
C TYR A 107 1.42 1.48 17.73
N PHE A 108 0.90 1.89 16.58
CA PHE A 108 1.43 3.01 15.81
C PHE A 108 0.31 3.71 15.03
N ALA A 109 0.26 5.03 15.08
CA ALA A 109 -0.71 5.86 14.35
C ALA A 109 -2.17 5.34 14.47
N PRO A 110 -2.80 5.64 15.62
CA PRO A 110 -3.88 4.89 16.30
C PRO A 110 -4.29 3.48 15.81
N ILE A 111 -3.37 2.68 15.28
CA ILE A 111 -3.64 1.35 14.76
C ILE A 111 -2.71 0.35 15.43
N TRP A 112 -3.25 -0.83 15.69
CA TRP A 112 -2.48 -1.96 16.15
C TRP A 112 -2.07 -2.84 14.97
N PHE A 113 -0.86 -3.37 15.04
CA PHE A 113 -0.27 -4.27 14.07
C PHE A 113 0.26 -5.51 14.80
N ASP A 114 0.09 -6.69 14.24
CA ASP A 114 0.56 -7.94 14.84
C ASP A 114 2.07 -7.96 15.15
N GLY A 115 2.87 -7.16 14.41
CA GLY A 115 4.28 -6.98 14.68
C GLY A 115 4.94 -5.80 13.98
N PHE A 116 6.22 -5.60 14.30
CA PHE A 116 7.06 -4.56 13.70
C PHE A 116 8.53 -4.97 13.63
N ARG A 117 9.17 -4.74 12.47
CA ARG A 117 10.61 -4.90 12.25
C ARG A 117 11.27 -3.56 11.92
N SER A 118 11.88 -2.97 12.94
CA SER A 118 12.60 -1.68 12.83
C SER A 118 13.66 -1.67 11.71
N GLN A 119 14.48 -2.74 11.61
CA GLN A 119 15.53 -2.85 10.59
C GLN A 119 15.02 -2.80 9.14
N LEU A 120 13.76 -3.18 8.90
CA LEU A 120 13.15 -3.16 7.56
C LEU A 120 12.19 -1.98 7.36
N CYS A 121 11.95 -1.21 8.42
CA CYS A 121 10.84 -0.29 8.57
C CYS A 121 9.49 -0.90 8.15
N GLN A 122 9.21 -2.12 8.64
CA GLN A 122 8.06 -2.92 8.20
C GLN A 122 7.11 -3.23 9.36
N LEU A 123 5.86 -2.80 9.23
CA LEU A 123 4.72 -3.25 10.03
C LEU A 123 4.22 -4.59 9.49
N GLU A 124 3.74 -5.47 10.37
CA GLU A 124 3.40 -6.85 10.04
C GLU A 124 2.01 -7.23 10.52
N GLU A 125 1.31 -8.02 9.72
CA GLU A 125 0.04 -8.68 10.00
C GLU A 125 0.16 -10.19 9.82
N ALA A 126 -0.55 -10.98 10.61
CA ALA A 126 -0.44 -12.44 10.68
C ALA A 126 -1.83 -13.10 10.71
N LYS A 127 -2.27 -13.61 9.55
CA LYS A 127 -3.58 -14.28 9.42
C LYS A 127 -3.44 -15.81 9.46
N ALA A 128 -3.92 -16.42 10.56
CA ALA A 128 -3.79 -17.84 10.86
C ALA A 128 -5.01 -18.67 10.41
N ARG A 129 -4.78 -19.73 9.63
CA ARG A 129 -5.81 -20.70 9.20
C ARG A 129 -7.03 -20.08 8.46
N TYR A 130 -6.81 -19.06 7.62
CA TYR A 130 -7.91 -18.37 6.94
C TYR A 130 -8.51 -19.16 5.77
N ASP A 131 -7.85 -20.19 5.23
CA ASP A 131 -8.38 -20.97 4.10
C ASP A 131 -9.68 -21.70 4.47
N GLN A 132 -10.00 -21.86 5.76
CA GLN A 132 -11.29 -22.40 6.23
C GLN A 132 -12.49 -21.55 5.77
N PHE A 133 -12.28 -20.29 5.39
CA PHE A 133 -13.30 -19.37 4.90
C PHE A 133 -13.49 -19.41 3.39
N PHE A 134 -12.78 -20.29 2.69
CA PHE A 134 -12.78 -20.38 1.25
C PHE A 134 -13.26 -21.74 0.77
N LEU A 135 -13.72 -21.77 -0.48
CA LEU A 135 -14.07 -22.97 -1.24
C LEU A 135 -12.84 -23.54 -1.96
N ASP A 136 -12.95 -24.77 -2.46
CA ASP A 136 -11.84 -25.47 -3.13
C ASP A 136 -11.36 -24.82 -4.43
N ASP A 137 -12.18 -23.98 -5.04
CA ASP A 137 -11.85 -23.17 -6.22
C ASP A 137 -11.15 -21.83 -5.88
N GLY A 138 -11.03 -21.50 -4.60
CA GLY A 138 -10.36 -20.29 -4.13
C GLY A 138 -11.27 -19.08 -3.98
N GLN A 139 -12.58 -19.25 -4.19
CA GLN A 139 -13.56 -18.23 -3.88
C GLN A 139 -13.83 -18.20 -2.37
N PRO A 140 -14.02 -17.01 -1.78
CA PRO A 140 -14.50 -16.91 -0.42
C PRO A 140 -15.91 -17.50 -0.30
N LYS A 141 -16.21 -18.13 0.83
CA LYS A 141 -17.58 -18.55 1.15
C LYS A 141 -18.47 -17.31 1.21
N TYR A 142 -19.64 -17.36 0.58
CA TYR A 142 -20.53 -16.19 0.46
C TYR A 142 -20.81 -15.49 1.79
N TRP A 143 -21.15 -16.25 2.84
CA TRP A 143 -21.42 -15.70 4.19
C TRP A 143 -20.22 -14.97 4.82
N TRP A 144 -18.99 -15.32 4.41
CA TRP A 144 -17.78 -14.72 4.95
C TRP A 144 -17.47 -13.38 4.27
N VAL A 145 -17.86 -13.20 3.01
CA VAL A 145 -17.57 -11.97 2.24
C VAL A 145 -18.10 -10.73 2.96
N ASP A 146 -19.36 -10.77 3.39
CA ASP A 146 -20.04 -9.64 4.03
C ASP A 146 -19.80 -9.55 5.55
N THR A 147 -18.96 -10.45 6.10
CA THR A 147 -18.60 -10.46 7.53
C THR A 147 -17.09 -10.34 7.67
N GLY A 148 -16.38 -11.44 7.94
CA GLY A 148 -14.94 -11.42 8.18
C GLY A 148 -14.11 -10.98 6.98
N GLY A 149 -14.62 -11.16 5.76
CA GLY A 149 -14.00 -10.64 4.53
C GLY A 149 -14.03 -9.11 4.48
N ALA A 150 -15.19 -8.51 4.75
CA ALA A 150 -15.35 -7.06 4.86
C ALA A 150 -14.48 -6.48 5.98
N ASP A 151 -14.51 -7.08 7.18
CA ASP A 151 -13.68 -6.64 8.31
C ASP A 151 -12.18 -6.66 7.96
N MET A 152 -11.72 -7.69 7.23
CA MET A 152 -10.33 -7.81 6.81
C MET A 152 -9.93 -6.73 5.78
N ILE A 153 -10.85 -6.36 4.89
CA ILE A 153 -10.61 -5.26 3.94
C ILE A 153 -10.60 -3.91 4.65
N ASP A 154 -11.48 -3.70 5.62
CA ASP A 154 -11.54 -2.46 6.41
C ASP A 154 -10.31 -2.28 7.29
N GLU A 155 -9.79 -3.36 7.86
CA GLU A 155 -8.50 -3.38 8.56
C GLU A 155 -7.34 -3.01 7.60
N ALA A 156 -7.25 -3.68 6.45
CA ALA A 156 -6.25 -3.38 5.44
C ALA A 156 -6.32 -1.93 4.96
N GLN A 157 -7.52 -1.37 4.79
CA GLN A 157 -7.72 0.02 4.42
C GLN A 157 -7.18 0.98 5.49
N ARG A 158 -7.54 0.78 6.77
CA ARG A 158 -7.05 1.62 7.87
C ARG A 158 -5.53 1.58 7.98
N GLN A 159 -4.95 0.40 7.86
CA GLN A 159 -3.51 0.21 7.88
C GLN A 159 -2.82 0.84 6.66
N ASN A 160 -3.41 0.71 5.47
CA ASN A 160 -2.90 1.35 4.25
C ASN A 160 -2.86 2.88 4.38
N VAL A 161 -3.87 3.50 5.00
CA VAL A 161 -3.86 4.95 5.28
C VAL A 161 -2.68 5.33 6.17
N VAL A 162 -2.36 4.54 7.19
CA VAL A 162 -1.17 4.75 8.04
C VAL A 162 0.11 4.68 7.22
N VAL A 163 0.25 3.69 6.34
CA VAL A 163 1.43 3.54 5.48
C VAL A 163 1.59 4.73 4.53
N MET A 164 0.50 5.15 3.86
CA MET A 164 0.52 6.33 2.97
C MET A 164 0.89 7.62 3.70
N ALA A 165 0.41 7.79 4.93
CA ALA A 165 0.72 8.96 5.76
C ALA A 165 2.15 8.95 6.33
N ASN A 166 2.87 7.82 6.26
CA ASN A 166 4.20 7.65 6.86
C ASN A 166 5.21 7.11 5.83
N PRO A 167 5.73 7.96 4.92
CA PRO A 167 6.63 7.54 3.86
C PRO A 167 7.86 6.77 4.36
N GLY A 168 8.22 5.71 3.63
CA GLY A 168 9.30 4.78 4.00
C GLY A 168 8.83 3.59 4.85
N THR A 169 7.64 3.67 5.43
CA THR A 169 6.98 2.54 6.10
C THR A 169 6.57 1.50 5.06
N LYS A 170 6.81 0.22 5.36
CA LYS A 170 6.29 -0.92 4.62
C LYS A 170 5.24 -1.63 5.47
N LEU A 171 4.30 -2.28 4.80
CA LEU A 171 3.32 -3.16 5.44
C LEU A 171 3.30 -4.50 4.73
N ARG A 172 3.41 -5.57 5.51
CA ARG A 172 3.40 -6.95 5.03
C ARG A 172 2.38 -7.78 5.79
N TRP A 173 1.49 -8.43 5.05
CA TRP A 173 0.51 -9.36 5.56
C TRP A 173 0.96 -10.79 5.28
N PHE A 174 1.21 -11.55 6.35
CA PHE A 174 1.60 -12.95 6.29
C PHE A 174 0.39 -13.85 6.48
N PHE A 175 0.21 -14.80 5.57
CA PHE A 175 -0.85 -15.77 5.60
C PHE A 175 -0.29 -17.16 5.82
N MET A 176 -0.88 -17.90 6.76
CA MET A 176 -0.47 -19.28 7.04
C MET A 176 -0.71 -20.19 5.83
N GLN A 177 -1.64 -19.84 4.95
CA GLN A 177 -2.14 -20.70 3.89
C GLN A 177 -2.29 -19.94 2.55
N PRO A 178 -2.14 -20.63 1.41
CA PRO A 178 -2.00 -19.96 0.11
C PRO A 178 -3.30 -19.40 -0.45
N ARG A 179 -4.46 -19.98 -0.15
CA ARG A 179 -5.73 -19.58 -0.79
C ARG A 179 -6.19 -18.20 -0.33
N SER A 180 -6.19 -18.00 1.00
CA SER A 180 -6.46 -16.71 1.64
C SER A 180 -5.44 -15.65 1.24
N CYS A 181 -4.14 -16.01 1.16
CA CYS A 181 -3.10 -15.13 0.65
C CYS A 181 -3.39 -14.66 -0.78
N ALA A 182 -3.69 -15.60 -1.69
CA ALA A 182 -3.95 -15.29 -3.09
C ALA A 182 -5.18 -14.39 -3.24
N TRP A 183 -6.24 -14.62 -2.44
CA TRP A 183 -7.40 -13.75 -2.40
C TRP A 183 -7.04 -12.34 -1.92
N ALA A 184 -6.37 -12.22 -0.77
CA ALA A 184 -5.98 -10.92 -0.21
C ALA A 184 -5.09 -10.12 -1.16
N THR A 185 -4.14 -10.80 -1.82
CA THR A 185 -3.28 -10.21 -2.86
C THR A 185 -4.09 -9.55 -3.97
N ARG A 186 -5.12 -10.25 -4.48
CA ARG A 186 -6.02 -9.70 -5.52
C ARG A 186 -6.82 -8.50 -5.00
N GLN A 187 -7.37 -8.60 -3.79
CA GLN A 187 -8.20 -7.54 -3.21
C GLN A 187 -7.41 -6.27 -2.89
N PHE A 188 -6.17 -6.41 -2.41
CA PHE A 188 -5.29 -5.29 -2.10
C PHE A 188 -4.79 -4.62 -3.37
N ALA A 189 -4.40 -5.41 -4.38
CA ALA A 189 -4.01 -4.89 -5.69
C ALA A 189 -5.15 -4.13 -6.37
N SER A 190 -6.38 -4.67 -6.36
CA SER A 190 -7.53 -4.01 -7.00
C SER A 190 -7.94 -2.69 -6.33
N ARG A 191 -7.50 -2.45 -5.08
CA ARG A 191 -7.74 -1.22 -4.32
C ARG A 191 -6.51 -0.31 -4.23
N ALA A 192 -5.43 -0.68 -4.93
CA ALA A 192 -4.14 0.02 -4.89
C ALA A 192 -3.57 0.21 -3.47
N PHE A 193 -3.76 -0.79 -2.59
CA PHE A 193 -3.16 -0.75 -1.26
C PHE A 193 -1.64 -0.97 -1.34
N LEU A 194 -0.89 -0.20 -0.56
CA LEU A 194 0.56 -0.34 -0.38
C LEU A 194 0.89 -1.48 0.58
N ILE A 195 0.29 -2.64 0.35
CA ILE A 195 0.40 -3.83 1.20
C ILE A 195 0.98 -4.96 0.39
N THR A 196 2.05 -5.56 0.91
CA THR A 196 2.60 -6.80 0.36
C THR A 196 2.04 -8.00 1.09
N THR A 197 1.79 -9.08 0.38
CA THR A 197 1.27 -10.33 0.93
C THR A 197 2.32 -11.44 0.78
N GLU A 198 2.38 -12.35 1.74
CA GLU A 198 3.32 -13.47 1.73
C GLU A 198 2.71 -14.71 2.38
N VAL A 199 2.91 -15.88 1.75
CA VAL A 199 2.56 -17.16 2.38
C VAL A 199 3.72 -17.59 3.27
N LYS A 200 3.45 -17.74 4.58
CA LYS A 200 4.43 -18.22 5.56
C LYS A 200 3.80 -19.38 6.34
N PRO A 201 3.95 -20.63 5.89
CA PRO A 201 3.32 -21.78 6.55
C PRO A 201 3.85 -21.99 7.96
N MET A 202 2.98 -22.47 8.85
CA MET A 202 3.31 -22.99 10.18
C MET A 202 2.70 -24.38 10.29
N ALA A 203 3.56 -25.38 10.51
CA ALA A 203 3.21 -26.79 10.63
C ALA A 203 2.60 -27.11 11.99
#